data_AF-A0A6Q8PFP0-F1
#
_entry.id   AF-A0A6Q8PFP0-F1
#
_cell.length_a   1.000
_cell.length_b   1.000
_cell.length_c   1.000
_cell.angle_alpha   90.00
_cell.angle_beta   90.00
_cell.angle_gamma   90.00
#
_symmetry.space_group_name_H-M   'P 1'
#
loop_
_entity.id
_entity.type
_entity.pdbx_description
1 polymer ?
#
loop_
_entity_poly.entity_id
_entity_poly.type
_entity_poly.pdbx_seq_one_letter_code
_entity_poly.pdbx_strand_id
1 'polypeptide(L)'
;MELLCHEVDPVRRAVRDRNLLRDDRVLQNLLTIEERYLPQCSYFKCVQKDIQPYMRRMVATWMLEVCEEQKCEEEVFPLAMNYLDRFLAGVPTPKSHLQLLGAVCMFLASKLKETSPLTAEKLCIYTDNSIKPQELLEWELVVLGKLKWNLAAVTPHDFIEHILRKLPQQREKLSLIRKHAQTFIALCATDFKFAMYPPSMIATGSVGAAICGLQQDEEVSSLTCDALTELLAKITNTDVTMHGILERSKFCKDMTVKYDSRLRERKYGVVEGKALSELRAMAKAAREECPVFTPPGGETLDQVKMRGIDFFEFLCQLILKEADQKEQFSQGSPSNCLETSLAEIFPLGKNHSSKVNSDSGIPGLAASVLVVSHGAYMRSLFDYFLTDLKCSLPATLSRSELMSVTPNTGMSLFIINFEEGREVKPTVQCICMNLQDHLNGLTETR
;
A
#
# COMPACT_ATOMS: atom_id res chain seq x y z
N MET A 1 59.73 1.94 -18.87
CA MET A 1 58.96 1.26 -17.81
C MET A 1 57.93 2.27 -17.32
N GLU A 2 56.77 2.27 -17.96
CA GLU A 2 55.63 3.08 -17.50
C GLU A 2 54.97 2.30 -16.36
N LEU A 3 55.17 2.77 -15.14
CA LEU A 3 54.43 2.30 -13.98
C LEU A 3 52.98 2.76 -14.15
N LEU A 4 52.14 1.85 -14.62
CA LEU A 4 50.68 1.96 -14.55
C LEU A 4 50.28 1.95 -13.06
N CYS A 5 50.27 3.11 -12.43
CA CYS A 5 49.57 3.32 -11.17
C CYS A 5 48.08 3.18 -11.46
N HIS A 6 47.56 1.96 -11.38
CA HIS A 6 46.14 1.73 -11.19
C HIS A 6 45.79 2.40 -9.86
N GLU A 7 45.14 3.57 -9.91
CA GLU A 7 44.45 4.11 -8.74
C GLU A 7 43.38 3.08 -8.35
N VAL A 8 43.72 2.25 -7.37
CA VAL A 8 42.78 1.34 -6.73
C VAL A 8 41.82 2.27 -5.99
N ASP A 9 40.54 2.23 -6.39
CA ASP A 9 39.46 2.91 -5.68
C ASP A 9 39.64 2.67 -4.17
N PRO A 10 39.87 3.71 -3.34
CA PRO A 10 40.28 3.54 -1.96
C PRO A 10 39.21 2.86 -1.09
N VAL A 11 37.98 2.78 -1.59
CA VAL A 11 36.84 2.18 -0.90
C VAL A 11 36.82 0.68 -1.14
N ARG A 12 37.19 -0.09 -0.11
CA ARG A 12 37.07 -1.56 -0.12
C ARG A 12 35.59 -1.96 -0.09
N ARG A 13 35.03 -2.31 -1.24
CA ARG A 13 33.66 -2.80 -1.36
C ARG A 13 33.61 -4.33 -1.28
N ALA A 14 32.67 -4.86 -0.51
CA ALA A 14 32.40 -6.29 -0.48
C ALA A 14 31.91 -6.77 -1.87
N VAL A 15 32.20 -8.03 -2.20
CA VAL A 15 31.66 -8.65 -3.41
C VAL A 15 30.13 -8.70 -3.29
N ARG A 16 29.43 -8.28 -4.35
CA ARG A 16 27.96 -8.33 -4.38
C ARG A 16 27.49 -9.77 -4.22
N ASP A 17 26.73 -10.04 -3.17
CA ASP A 17 26.08 -11.34 -3.00
C ASP A 17 25.02 -11.51 -4.12
N ARG A 18 25.21 -12.54 -4.94
CA ARG A 18 24.30 -12.86 -6.04
C ARG A 18 22.95 -13.33 -5.53
N ASN A 19 22.90 -14.00 -4.39
CA ASN A 19 21.67 -14.54 -3.82
C ASN A 19 20.81 -13.43 -3.20
N LEU A 20 21.44 -12.43 -2.58
CA LEU A 20 20.75 -11.29 -1.99
C LEU A 20 19.80 -10.60 -2.97
N LEU A 21 20.15 -10.58 -4.26
CA LEU A 21 19.43 -9.79 -5.27
C LEU A 21 18.72 -10.62 -6.33
N ARG A 22 18.97 -11.94 -6.40
CA ARG A 22 18.31 -12.86 -7.33
C ARG A 22 17.20 -13.68 -6.70
N ASP A 23 17.23 -13.82 -5.38
CA ASP A 23 16.24 -14.59 -4.65
C ASP A 23 15.05 -13.69 -4.27
N ASP A 24 13.87 -14.00 -4.82
CA ASP A 24 12.64 -13.26 -4.54
C ASP A 24 12.26 -13.31 -3.04
N ARG A 25 12.75 -14.29 -2.27
CA ARG A 25 12.55 -14.36 -0.81
C ARG A 25 13.14 -13.16 -0.09
N VAL A 26 14.23 -12.58 -0.60
CA VAL A 26 14.86 -11.40 0.02
C VAL A 26 13.95 -10.19 -0.14
N LEU A 27 13.41 -9.97 -1.34
CA LEU A 27 12.44 -8.91 -1.59
C LEU A 27 11.19 -9.09 -0.72
N GLN A 28 10.67 -10.32 -0.62
CA GLN A 28 9.52 -10.61 0.24
C GLN A 28 9.80 -10.32 1.72
N ASN A 29 11.00 -10.66 2.20
CA ASN A 29 11.41 -10.35 3.57
C ASN A 29 11.52 -8.84 3.80
N LEU A 30 12.10 -8.09 2.86
CA LEU A 30 12.17 -6.63 2.93
C LEU A 30 10.78 -6.00 3.02
N LEU A 31 9.85 -6.41 2.15
CA LEU A 31 8.45 -5.96 2.16
C LEU A 31 7.74 -6.32 3.48
N THR A 32 8.01 -7.50 4.04
CA THR A 32 7.37 -7.95 5.29
C THR A 32 7.82 -7.14 6.51
N ILE A 33 9.07 -6.68 6.52
CA ILE A 33 9.64 -5.98 7.69
C ILE A 33 9.60 -4.45 7.57
N GLU A 34 9.35 -3.88 6.39
CA GLU A 34 9.45 -2.42 6.18
C GLU A 34 8.48 -1.62 7.06
N GLU A 35 7.28 -2.15 7.31
CA GLU A 35 6.28 -1.51 8.18
C GLU A 35 6.78 -1.32 9.62
N ARG A 36 7.71 -2.15 10.09
CA ARG A 36 8.27 -2.08 11.44
C ARG A 36 9.05 -0.80 11.69
N TYR A 37 9.47 -0.12 10.61
CA TYR A 37 10.33 1.05 10.65
C TYR A 37 9.59 2.35 10.33
N LEU A 38 8.27 2.29 10.12
CA LEU A 38 7.44 3.46 9.83
C LEU A 38 6.93 4.13 11.11
N PRO A 39 6.84 5.47 11.15
CA PRO A 39 6.06 6.19 12.14
C PRO A 39 4.57 5.81 12.01
N GLN A 40 3.97 5.31 13.10
CA GLN A 40 2.58 4.81 13.09
C GLN A 40 1.52 5.91 12.98
N CYS A 41 1.87 7.17 13.26
CA CYS A 41 0.97 8.31 13.16
C CYS A 41 1.74 9.61 12.91
N SER A 42 1.01 10.69 12.60
CA SER A 42 1.60 12.02 12.53
C SER A 42 2.03 12.51 13.92
N TYR A 43 3.30 12.26 14.25
CA TYR A 43 3.88 12.57 15.57
C TYR A 43 3.83 14.06 15.93
N PHE A 44 3.67 14.95 14.96
CA PHE A 44 3.44 16.39 15.17
C PHE A 44 2.15 16.72 15.89
N LYS A 45 1.13 15.86 15.81
CA LYS A 45 -0.15 16.05 16.49
C LYS A 45 -0.20 15.29 17.82
N CYS A 46 0.42 14.11 17.85
CA CYS A 46 0.24 13.15 18.93
C CYS A 46 1.33 13.22 20.02
N VAL A 47 2.55 13.62 19.65
CA VAL A 47 3.72 13.52 20.54
C VAL A 47 4.46 14.84 20.70
N GLN A 48 4.75 15.52 19.58
CA GLN A 48 5.51 16.76 19.58
C GLN A 48 4.62 17.95 19.89
N LYS A 49 5.03 18.76 20.86
CA LYS A 49 4.38 20.03 21.22
C LYS A 49 5.13 21.25 20.67
N ASP A 50 6.46 21.16 20.67
CA ASP A 50 7.34 22.28 20.34
C ASP A 50 7.87 22.23 18.89
N ILE A 51 7.94 21.04 18.30
CA ILE A 51 8.48 20.81 16.95
C ILE A 51 7.35 20.87 15.93
N GLN A 52 7.53 21.65 14.88
CA GLN A 52 6.59 21.82 13.77
C GLN A 52 7.16 21.21 12.48
N PRO A 53 6.32 20.83 11.49
CA PRO A 53 6.77 20.19 10.26
C PRO A 53 7.86 20.96 9.50
N TYR A 54 7.79 22.30 9.48
CA TYR A 54 8.81 23.13 8.83
C TYR A 54 10.16 23.05 9.54
N MET A 55 10.20 22.87 10.88
CA MET A 55 11.45 22.72 11.63
C MET A 55 12.14 21.40 11.29
N ARG A 56 11.36 20.30 11.17
CA ARG A 56 11.88 19.02 10.66
C ARG A 56 12.44 19.18 9.25
N ARG A 57 11.73 19.90 8.36
CA ARG A 57 12.22 20.17 7.00
C ARG A 57 13.55 20.93 7.01
N MET A 58 13.70 21.97 7.84
CA MET A 58 14.97 22.71 7.96
C MET A 58 16.12 21.80 8.38
N VAL A 59 15.91 20.96 9.41
CA VAL A 59 16.94 20.02 9.87
C VAL A 59 17.22 18.93 8.83
N ALA A 60 16.21 18.44 8.13
CA ALA A 60 16.40 17.47 7.05
C ALA A 60 17.22 18.06 5.88
N THR A 61 16.97 19.31 5.50
CA THR A 61 17.76 20.01 4.47
C THR A 61 19.20 20.19 4.93
N TRP A 62 19.42 20.64 6.16
CA TRP A 62 20.77 20.74 6.73
C TRP A 62 21.48 19.37 6.77
N MET A 63 20.80 18.31 7.21
CA MET A 63 21.37 16.95 7.21
C MET A 63 21.77 16.48 5.81
N LEU A 64 20.95 16.78 4.80
CA LEU A 64 21.26 16.47 3.40
C LEU A 64 22.51 17.22 2.93
N GLU A 65 22.58 18.53 3.17
CA GLU A 65 23.74 19.36 2.81
C GLU A 65 25.04 18.85 3.46
N VAL A 66 24.97 18.45 4.74
CA VAL A 66 26.13 17.85 5.44
C VAL A 66 26.54 16.53 4.79
N CYS A 67 25.58 15.68 4.43
CA CYS A 67 25.88 14.41 3.76
C CYS A 67 26.48 14.62 2.36
N GLU A 68 26.00 15.59 1.59
CA GLU A 68 26.53 15.94 0.27
C GLU A 68 27.95 16.51 0.35
N GLU A 69 28.20 17.45 1.27
CA GLU A 69 29.53 18.04 1.49
C GLU A 69 30.54 16.99 1.96
N GLN A 70 30.08 16.02 2.77
CA GLN A 70 30.90 14.89 3.22
C GLN A 70 31.00 13.75 2.23
N LYS A 71 30.25 13.81 1.11
CA LYS A 71 30.17 12.74 0.11
C LYS A 71 29.84 11.39 0.75
N CYS A 72 28.92 11.41 1.72
CA CYS A 72 28.44 10.20 2.38
C CYS A 72 27.82 9.24 1.35
N GLU A 73 27.81 7.95 1.68
CA GLU A 73 27.03 6.98 0.89
C GLU A 73 25.53 7.36 0.90
N GLU A 74 24.85 7.17 -0.22
CA GLU A 74 23.48 7.66 -0.50
C GLU A 74 22.43 7.10 0.50
N GLU A 75 22.72 5.97 1.12
CA GLU A 75 21.89 5.34 2.16
C GLU A 75 21.93 6.06 3.51
N VAL A 76 22.99 6.84 3.80
CA VAL A 76 23.21 7.46 5.12
C VAL A 76 22.09 8.44 5.45
N PHE A 77 21.77 9.34 4.52
CA PHE A 77 20.79 10.40 4.78
C PHE A 77 19.36 9.85 5.01
N PRO A 78 18.78 8.99 4.14
CA PRO A 78 17.45 8.43 4.39
C PRO A 78 17.38 7.57 5.65
N LEU A 79 18.46 6.87 5.99
CA LEU A 79 18.54 6.10 7.22
C LEU A 79 18.56 7.01 8.46
N ALA A 80 19.32 8.11 8.41
CA ALA A 80 19.33 9.11 9.47
C ALA A 80 17.94 9.75 9.65
N MET A 81 17.23 10.04 8.55
CA MET A 81 15.85 10.52 8.60
C MET A 81 14.89 9.49 9.21
N ASN A 82 15.06 8.20 8.91
CA ASN A 82 14.29 7.13 9.57
C ASN A 82 14.49 7.14 11.10
N TYR A 83 15.72 7.31 11.56
CA TYR A 83 16.01 7.39 12.99
C TYR A 83 15.39 8.63 13.63
N LEU A 84 15.50 9.78 12.98
CA LEU A 84 14.93 11.04 13.45
C LEU A 84 13.41 10.92 13.59
N ASP A 85 12.72 10.44 12.55
CA ASP A 85 11.25 10.32 12.56
C ASP A 85 10.77 9.28 13.59
N ARG A 86 11.45 8.14 13.73
CA ARG A 86 11.12 7.13 14.74
C ARG A 86 11.36 7.62 16.16
N PHE A 87 12.41 8.42 16.39
CA PHE A 87 12.68 9.02 17.68
C PHE A 87 11.60 10.05 18.03
N LEU A 88 11.28 10.97 17.11
CA LEU A 88 10.23 11.97 17.29
C LEU A 88 8.83 11.33 17.41
N ALA A 89 8.62 10.13 16.88
CA ALA A 89 7.38 9.39 17.10
C ALA A 89 7.21 8.82 18.51
N GLY A 90 8.29 8.70 19.30
CA GLY A 90 8.25 8.13 20.65
C GLY A 90 8.67 9.07 21.78
N VAL A 91 9.31 10.20 21.47
CA VAL A 91 9.94 11.08 22.47
C VAL A 91 9.59 12.54 22.23
N PRO A 92 8.81 13.18 23.11
CA PRO A 92 8.61 14.64 23.06
C PRO A 92 9.96 15.35 23.17
N THR A 93 10.30 16.14 22.15
CA THR A 93 11.64 16.73 22.02
C THR A 93 11.52 18.25 21.96
N PRO A 94 12.33 19.00 22.74
CA PRO A 94 12.35 20.46 22.63
C PRO A 94 12.97 20.87 21.29
N LYS A 95 12.48 21.96 20.69
CA LYS A 95 13.03 22.49 19.42
C LYS A 95 14.54 22.77 19.47
N SER A 96 15.10 23.10 20.64
CA SER A 96 16.54 23.35 20.83
C SER A 96 17.42 22.11 20.63
N HIS A 97 16.86 20.91 20.85
CA HIS A 97 17.59 19.64 20.70
C HIS A 97 17.41 19.02 19.31
N LEU A 98 16.65 19.64 18.41
CA LEU A 98 16.32 19.03 17.11
C LEU A 98 17.57 18.92 16.21
N GLN A 99 18.45 19.92 16.19
CA GLN A 99 19.71 19.86 15.43
C GLN A 99 20.66 18.82 16.01
N LEU A 100 20.73 18.71 17.34
CA LEU A 100 21.49 17.67 18.04
C LEU A 100 20.99 16.26 17.69
N LEU A 101 19.68 16.06 17.74
CA LEU A 101 19.06 14.80 17.31
C LEU A 101 19.42 14.48 15.85
N GLY A 102 19.33 15.46 14.95
CA GLY A 102 19.74 15.29 13.54
C GLY A 102 21.21 14.88 13.39
N ALA A 103 22.12 15.54 14.12
CA ALA A 103 23.54 15.20 14.13
C ALA A 103 23.79 13.77 14.60
N VAL A 104 23.13 13.36 15.70
CA VAL A 104 23.24 12.01 16.27
C VAL A 104 22.67 10.95 15.31
N CYS A 105 21.55 11.25 14.65
CA CYS A 105 20.99 10.34 13.65
C CYS A 105 21.92 10.13 12.46
N MET A 106 22.59 11.19 11.97
CA MET A 106 23.63 11.06 10.93
C MET A 106 24.84 10.26 11.43
N PHE A 107 25.28 10.51 12.66
CA PHE A 107 26.39 9.78 13.29
C PHE A 107 26.13 8.27 13.39
N LEU A 108 24.90 7.89 13.78
CA LEU A 108 24.50 6.48 13.85
C LEU A 108 24.38 5.85 12.47
N ALA A 109 23.79 6.58 11.51
CA ALA A 109 23.62 6.08 10.15
C ALA A 109 24.96 5.88 9.44
N SER A 110 25.90 6.82 9.60
CA SER A 110 27.24 6.72 9.02
C SER A 110 28.00 5.52 9.57
N LYS A 111 27.94 5.26 10.89
CA LYS A 111 28.53 4.06 11.51
C LYS A 111 28.01 2.75 10.94
N LEU A 112 26.78 2.72 10.43
CA LEU A 112 26.17 1.51 9.88
C LEU A 112 26.42 1.33 8.38
N LYS A 113 26.44 2.43 7.61
CA LYS A 113 26.46 2.37 6.14
C LYS A 113 27.80 2.77 5.51
N GLU A 114 28.67 3.46 6.23
CA GLU A 114 29.96 3.91 5.70
C GLU A 114 31.13 3.04 6.16
N THR A 115 32.16 2.98 5.30
CA THR A 115 33.44 2.35 5.68
C THR A 115 34.24 3.24 6.63
N SER A 116 34.13 4.57 6.45
CA SER A 116 34.75 5.59 7.29
C SER A 116 33.66 6.53 7.78
N PRO A 117 33.05 6.28 8.96
CA PRO A 117 31.91 7.05 9.42
C PRO A 117 32.29 8.49 9.78
N LEU A 118 31.31 9.39 9.69
CA LEU A 118 31.40 10.76 10.22
C LEU A 118 31.86 10.75 11.69
N THR A 119 32.81 11.61 12.04
CA THR A 119 33.26 11.75 13.44
C THR A 119 32.40 12.75 14.21
N ALA A 120 32.34 12.59 15.53
CA ALA A 120 31.59 13.50 16.40
C ALA A 120 32.11 14.94 16.29
N GLU A 121 33.43 15.12 16.22
CA GLU A 121 34.06 16.44 16.06
C GLU A 121 33.63 17.11 14.76
N LYS A 122 33.59 16.34 13.66
CA LYS A 122 33.21 16.86 12.35
C LYS A 122 31.75 17.30 12.32
N LEU A 123 30.86 16.50 12.90
CA LEU A 123 29.46 16.86 13.04
C LEU A 123 29.27 18.11 13.92
N CYS A 124 30.05 18.27 14.99
CA CYS A 124 29.99 19.48 15.82
C CYS A 124 30.41 20.73 15.03
N ILE A 125 31.42 20.63 14.15
CA ILE A 125 31.81 21.74 13.26
C ILE A 125 30.64 22.17 12.36
N TYR A 126 29.90 21.22 11.78
CA TYR A 126 28.70 21.51 10.95
C TYR A 126 27.52 22.11 11.72
N THR A 127 27.58 22.12 13.04
CA THR A 127 26.60 22.79 13.91
C THR A 127 27.09 24.16 14.37
N ASP A 128 28.14 24.71 13.73
CA ASP A 128 28.87 25.90 14.19
C ASP A 128 29.36 25.80 15.64
N ASN A 129 29.71 24.58 16.08
CA ASN A 129 30.07 24.24 17.46
C ASN A 129 29.00 24.62 18.50
N SER A 130 27.73 24.74 18.09
CA SER A 130 26.61 24.88 19.02
C SER A 130 26.39 23.63 19.86
N ILE A 131 26.80 22.47 19.35
CA ILE A 131 26.79 21.17 20.02
C ILE A 131 28.22 20.74 20.31
N LYS A 132 28.44 20.13 21.48
CA LYS A 132 29.75 19.59 21.88
C LYS A 132 29.86 18.08 21.57
N PRO A 133 31.07 17.55 21.28
CA PRO A 133 31.24 16.12 21.00
C PRO A 133 30.73 15.22 22.13
N GLN A 134 30.94 15.62 23.38
CA GLN A 134 30.47 14.84 24.53
C GLN A 134 28.95 14.78 24.63
N GLU A 135 28.26 15.88 24.33
CA GLU A 135 26.79 15.92 24.29
C GLU A 135 26.25 15.02 23.16
N LEU A 136 26.91 15.01 22.01
CA LEU A 136 26.58 14.13 20.88
C LEU A 136 26.72 12.65 21.28
N LEU A 137 27.81 12.27 21.96
CA LEU A 137 28.02 10.89 22.42
C LEU A 137 27.03 10.48 23.52
N GLU A 138 26.63 11.38 24.40
CA GLU A 138 25.60 11.12 25.40
C GLU A 138 24.23 10.89 24.74
N TRP A 139 23.88 11.73 23.76
CA TRP A 139 22.64 11.56 23.01
C TRP A 139 22.64 10.35 22.09
N GLU A 140 23.80 9.89 21.62
CA GLU A 140 23.93 8.62 20.89
C GLU A 140 23.30 7.47 21.69
N LEU A 141 23.63 7.36 22.98
CA LEU A 141 23.10 6.33 23.87
C LEU A 141 21.59 6.50 24.10
N VAL A 142 21.10 7.74 24.16
CA VAL A 142 19.66 8.03 24.30
C VAL A 142 18.90 7.55 23.06
N VAL A 143 19.38 7.89 21.87
CA VAL A 143 18.76 7.48 20.60
C VAL A 143 18.81 5.96 20.45
N LEU A 144 19.96 5.33 20.71
CA LEU A 144 20.11 3.87 20.70
C LEU A 144 19.14 3.17 21.65
N GLY A 145 19.04 3.67 22.89
CA GLY A 145 18.12 3.14 23.90
C GLY A 145 16.66 3.25 23.47
N LYS A 146 16.26 4.40 22.90
CA LYS A 146 14.87 4.63 22.44
C LYS A 146 14.51 3.83 21.20
N LEU A 147 15.45 3.66 20.27
CA LEU A 147 15.29 2.80 19.09
C LEU A 147 15.50 1.32 19.40
N LYS A 148 15.78 0.96 20.66
CA LYS A 148 16.04 -0.42 21.13
C LYS A 148 17.14 -1.11 20.30
N TRP A 149 18.16 -0.35 19.90
CA TRP A 149 19.24 -0.82 19.03
C TRP A 149 18.79 -1.35 17.66
N ASN A 150 17.52 -1.15 17.28
CA ASN A 150 16.99 -1.57 15.99
C ASN A 150 17.30 -0.52 14.91
N LEU A 151 18.57 -0.49 14.52
CA LEU A 151 19.15 0.47 13.58
C LEU A 151 19.16 0.00 12.13
N ALA A 152 19.13 -1.32 11.87
CA ALA A 152 19.12 -1.87 10.52
C ALA A 152 17.73 -1.74 9.86
N ALA A 153 17.24 -0.50 9.74
CA ALA A 153 15.97 -0.18 9.12
C ALA A 153 16.05 -0.40 7.60
N VAL A 154 14.96 -0.91 7.05
CA VAL A 154 14.80 -0.98 5.59
C VAL A 154 14.57 0.44 5.07
N THR A 155 15.33 0.80 4.05
CA THR A 155 15.32 2.11 3.40
C THR A 155 14.89 1.96 1.94
N PRO A 156 14.45 3.06 1.29
CA PRO A 156 14.08 2.99 -0.13
C PRO A 156 15.22 2.51 -1.03
N HIS A 157 16.47 2.78 -0.64
CA HIS A 157 17.66 2.31 -1.35
C HIS A 157 17.76 0.79 -1.45
N ASP A 158 17.32 0.07 -0.42
CA ASP A 158 17.37 -1.40 -0.40
C ASP A 158 16.49 -2.00 -1.50
N PHE A 159 15.44 -1.29 -1.95
CA PHE A 159 14.54 -1.75 -3.01
C PHE A 159 14.99 -1.38 -4.43
N ILE A 160 15.82 -0.34 -4.61
CA ILE A 160 16.22 0.14 -5.96
C ILE A 160 16.83 -1.00 -6.78
N GLU A 161 17.77 -1.74 -6.21
CA GLU A 161 18.47 -2.81 -6.93
C GLU A 161 17.56 -4.01 -7.26
N HIS A 162 16.50 -4.24 -6.49
CA HIS A 162 15.48 -5.25 -6.79
C HIS A 162 14.57 -4.80 -7.93
N ILE A 163 14.18 -3.52 -7.94
CA ILE A 163 13.33 -2.94 -8.98
C ILE A 163 14.09 -2.88 -10.31
N LEU A 164 15.28 -2.25 -10.33
CA LEU A 164 16.08 -2.05 -11.55
C LEU A 164 16.42 -3.35 -12.28
N ARG A 165 16.58 -4.46 -11.56
CA ARG A 165 16.84 -5.78 -12.17
C ARG A 165 15.68 -6.33 -12.98
N LYS A 166 14.45 -6.00 -12.57
CA LYS A 166 13.23 -6.48 -13.23
C LYS A 166 12.84 -5.59 -14.42
N LEU A 167 13.58 -4.51 -14.67
CA LEU A 167 13.33 -3.58 -15.77
C LEU A 167 14.03 -4.01 -17.07
N PRO A 168 13.33 -4.00 -18.22
CA PRO A 168 13.90 -4.35 -19.52
C PRO A 168 14.68 -3.17 -20.12
N GLN A 169 15.74 -2.70 -19.43
CA GLN A 169 16.49 -1.50 -19.81
C GLN A 169 18.00 -1.79 -19.98
N GLN A 170 18.66 -1.01 -20.83
CA GLN A 170 20.11 -1.08 -21.04
C GLN A 170 20.88 -0.67 -19.77
N ARG A 171 22.03 -1.33 -19.51
CA ARG A 171 22.83 -1.12 -18.28
C ARG A 171 23.26 0.33 -18.05
N GLU A 172 23.57 1.08 -19.11
CA GLU A 172 23.95 2.49 -19.01
C GLU A 172 22.79 3.35 -18.52
N LYS A 173 21.58 3.14 -19.06
CA LYS A 173 20.36 3.82 -18.60
C LYS A 173 20.01 3.47 -17.15
N LEU A 174 20.24 2.22 -16.72
CA LEU A 174 20.03 1.82 -15.32
C LEU A 174 20.91 2.60 -14.33
N SER A 175 22.12 2.99 -14.73
CA SER A 175 22.99 3.82 -13.89
C SER A 175 22.46 5.23 -13.69
N LEU A 176 21.90 5.82 -14.75
CA LEU A 176 21.31 7.14 -14.73
C LEU A 176 19.99 7.16 -13.95
N ILE A 177 19.13 6.15 -14.19
CA ILE A 177 17.87 5.95 -13.45
C ILE A 177 18.16 5.80 -11.95
N ARG A 178 19.18 5.01 -11.58
CA ARG A 178 19.59 4.87 -10.18
C ARG A 178 19.90 6.23 -9.55
N LYS A 179 20.76 7.03 -10.18
CA LYS A 179 21.13 8.36 -9.65
C LYS A 179 19.91 9.27 -9.46
N HIS A 180 19.03 9.33 -10.46
CA HIS A 180 17.81 10.14 -10.37
C HIS A 180 16.86 9.64 -9.27
N ALA A 181 16.71 8.31 -9.14
CA ALA A 181 15.89 7.73 -8.09
C ALA A 181 16.44 8.04 -6.69
N GLN A 182 17.77 8.01 -6.51
CA GLN A 182 18.42 8.39 -5.25
C GLN A 182 18.14 9.86 -4.89
N THR A 183 18.23 10.76 -5.86
CA THR A 183 17.84 12.17 -5.67
C THR A 183 16.37 12.32 -5.26
N PHE A 184 15.45 11.60 -5.92
CA PHE A 184 14.03 11.63 -5.52
C PHE A 184 13.78 11.06 -4.13
N ILE A 185 14.50 10.00 -3.73
CA ILE A 185 14.44 9.45 -2.37
C ILE A 185 14.89 10.49 -1.35
N ALA A 186 15.99 11.19 -1.60
CA ALA A 186 16.46 12.27 -0.73
C ALA A 186 15.41 13.39 -0.62
N LEU A 187 14.83 13.82 -1.75
CA LEU A 187 13.75 14.82 -1.75
C LEU A 187 12.54 14.36 -0.92
N CYS A 188 12.09 13.12 -1.11
CA CYS A 188 11.01 12.52 -0.31
C CYS A 188 11.36 12.53 1.19
N ALA A 189 12.59 12.17 1.56
CA ALA A 189 13.02 12.15 2.95
C ALA A 189 12.95 13.55 3.61
N THR A 190 13.12 14.65 2.85
CA THR A 190 12.99 16.02 3.38
C THR A 190 11.54 16.46 3.67
N ASP A 191 10.55 15.92 2.97
CA ASP A 191 9.14 16.25 3.16
C ASP A 191 8.45 15.21 4.06
N PHE A 192 7.88 15.69 5.17
CA PHE A 192 7.19 14.84 6.14
C PHE A 192 6.01 14.05 5.55
N LYS A 193 5.38 14.53 4.47
CA LYS A 193 4.31 13.78 3.80
C LYS A 193 4.75 12.40 3.37
N PHE A 194 6.03 12.24 3.02
CA PHE A 194 6.57 10.95 2.58
C PHE A 194 7.10 10.08 3.71
N ALA A 195 7.31 10.63 4.91
CA ALA A 195 7.82 9.88 6.06
C ALA A 195 6.91 8.72 6.50
N MET A 196 5.62 8.76 6.13
CA MET A 196 4.64 7.73 6.45
C MET A 196 4.42 6.70 5.32
N TYR A 197 5.02 6.91 4.13
CA TYR A 197 4.94 5.90 3.07
C TYR A 197 5.98 4.80 3.27
N PRO A 198 5.63 3.53 2.97
CA PRO A 198 6.58 2.43 3.00
C PRO A 198 7.81 2.71 2.11
N PRO A 199 9.03 2.32 2.55
CA PRO A 199 10.24 2.47 1.76
C PRO A 199 10.15 1.88 0.34
N SER A 200 9.45 0.75 0.16
CA SER A 200 9.19 0.12 -1.13
C SER A 200 8.41 1.02 -2.08
N MET A 201 7.42 1.74 -1.56
CA MET A 201 6.58 2.69 -2.30
C MET A 201 7.38 3.93 -2.70
N ILE A 202 8.21 4.46 -1.80
CA ILE A 202 9.08 5.61 -2.10
C ILE A 202 10.10 5.23 -3.18
N ALA A 203 10.73 4.06 -3.07
CA ALA A 203 11.69 3.57 -4.05
C ALA A 203 11.04 3.38 -5.43
N THR A 204 9.87 2.75 -5.43
CA THR A 204 9.03 2.52 -6.61
C THR A 204 8.66 3.82 -7.31
N GLY A 205 8.11 4.79 -6.58
CA GLY A 205 7.75 6.10 -7.12
C GLY A 205 8.97 6.86 -7.64
N SER A 206 10.10 6.77 -6.95
CA SER A 206 11.36 7.42 -7.34
C SER A 206 11.94 6.83 -8.63
N VAL A 207 11.94 5.51 -8.77
CA VAL A 207 12.37 4.83 -10.01
C VAL A 207 11.42 5.14 -11.16
N GLY A 208 10.11 5.12 -10.92
CA GLY A 208 9.10 5.49 -11.92
C GLY A 208 9.28 6.92 -12.40
N ALA A 209 9.45 7.88 -11.49
CA ALA A 209 9.69 9.29 -11.80
C ALA A 209 10.99 9.48 -12.59
N ALA A 210 12.07 8.78 -12.21
CA ALA A 210 13.34 8.81 -12.93
C ALA A 210 13.20 8.31 -14.37
N ILE A 211 12.48 7.21 -14.59
CA ILE A 211 12.26 6.64 -15.92
C ILE A 211 11.41 7.60 -16.77
N CYS A 212 10.30 8.09 -16.23
CA CYS A 212 9.43 9.02 -16.95
C CYS A 212 10.16 10.32 -17.32
N GLY A 213 10.97 10.86 -16.40
CA GLY A 213 11.77 12.07 -16.65
C GLY A 213 12.85 11.88 -17.71
N LEU A 214 13.42 10.68 -17.83
CA LEU A 214 14.48 10.36 -18.79
C LEU A 214 13.96 9.88 -20.17
N GLN A 215 12.69 9.51 -20.29
CA GLN A 215 12.07 8.98 -21.52
C GLN A 215 11.31 10.06 -22.33
N GLN A 216 11.89 11.26 -22.50
CA GLN A 216 11.28 12.34 -23.29
C GLN A 216 11.27 12.14 -24.82
N ASP A 217 11.74 11.00 -25.36
CA ASP A 217 11.69 10.67 -26.81
C ASP A 217 10.81 9.43 -27.12
N GLU A 218 10.14 9.48 -28.27
CA GLU A 218 8.80 8.93 -28.60
C GLU A 218 8.62 7.38 -28.72
N GLU A 219 7.32 7.00 -28.70
CA GLU A 219 6.66 5.74 -29.10
C GLU A 219 6.90 4.44 -28.30
N VAL A 220 8.01 4.26 -27.58
CA VAL A 220 8.24 3.06 -26.71
C VAL A 220 7.66 3.25 -25.30
N SER A 221 7.25 4.48 -24.96
CA SER A 221 6.93 4.98 -23.61
C SER A 221 5.71 4.32 -22.94
N SER A 222 4.61 4.08 -23.65
CA SER A 222 3.35 3.62 -23.05
C SER A 222 3.40 2.17 -22.55
N LEU A 223 3.99 1.25 -23.32
CA LEU A 223 4.15 -0.16 -22.95
C LEU A 223 5.09 -0.34 -21.76
N THR A 224 6.17 0.45 -21.68
CA THR A 224 7.07 0.41 -20.51
C THR A 224 6.41 0.98 -19.27
N CYS A 225 5.61 2.05 -19.37
CA CYS A 225 4.99 2.68 -18.20
C CYS A 225 3.88 1.80 -17.60
N ASP A 226 3.05 1.17 -18.43
CA ASP A 226 2.02 0.22 -17.95
C ASP A 226 2.63 -1.05 -17.35
N ALA A 227 3.65 -1.63 -18.00
CA ALA A 227 4.37 -2.77 -17.46
C ALA A 227 5.17 -2.42 -16.19
N LEU A 228 5.71 -1.19 -16.10
CA LEU A 228 6.31 -0.66 -14.87
C LEU A 228 5.25 -0.60 -13.79
N THR A 229 4.12 0.03 -14.06
CA THR A 229 3.05 0.24 -13.10
C THR A 229 2.48 -1.09 -12.62
N GLU A 230 2.35 -2.09 -13.49
CA GLU A 230 1.92 -3.44 -13.14
C GLU A 230 2.98 -4.20 -12.31
N LEU A 231 4.26 -4.11 -12.69
CA LEU A 231 5.38 -4.70 -11.94
C LEU A 231 5.52 -4.06 -10.56
N LEU A 232 5.37 -2.74 -10.49
CA LEU A 232 5.45 -1.93 -9.28
C LEU A 232 4.21 -2.12 -8.39
N ALA A 233 3.02 -2.30 -8.96
CA ALA A 233 1.80 -2.67 -8.24
C ALA A 233 1.90 -4.08 -7.64
N LYS A 234 2.48 -5.04 -8.37
CA LYS A 234 2.81 -6.37 -7.84
C LYS A 234 3.80 -6.30 -6.68
N ILE A 235 4.79 -5.40 -6.74
CA ILE A 235 5.78 -5.20 -5.66
C ILE A 235 5.17 -4.49 -4.44
N THR A 236 4.20 -3.58 -4.61
CA THR A 236 3.77 -2.67 -3.54
C THR A 236 2.36 -2.86 -2.98
N ASN A 237 1.40 -3.51 -3.68
CA ASN A 237 -0.02 -3.24 -3.33
C ASN A 237 -1.04 -4.39 -3.34
N THR A 238 -0.68 -5.65 -3.61
CA THR A 238 -1.67 -6.75 -3.49
C THR A 238 -1.24 -7.85 -2.55
N ASP A 239 -0.05 -8.42 -2.75
CA ASP A 239 0.41 -9.56 -1.93
C ASP A 239 0.75 -9.16 -0.50
N VAL A 240 1.34 -7.97 -0.27
CA VAL A 240 1.72 -7.53 1.08
C VAL A 240 0.50 -7.19 1.93
N THR A 241 -0.44 -6.40 1.38
CA THR A 241 -1.72 -6.08 2.05
C THR A 241 -2.54 -7.35 2.30
N MET A 242 -2.61 -8.25 1.32
CA MET A 242 -3.28 -9.55 1.46
C MET A 242 -2.62 -10.39 2.55
N HIS A 243 -1.30 -10.55 2.53
CA HIS A 243 -0.57 -11.31 3.55
C HIS A 243 -0.73 -10.69 4.94
N GLY A 244 -0.67 -9.36 5.06
CA GLY A 244 -0.91 -8.66 6.31
C GLY A 244 -2.32 -8.89 6.86
N ILE A 245 -3.34 -8.90 6.00
CA ILE A 245 -4.72 -9.22 6.39
C ILE A 245 -4.84 -10.69 6.84
N LEU A 246 -4.29 -11.64 6.08
CA LEU A 246 -4.36 -13.07 6.40
C LEU A 246 -3.57 -13.42 7.67
N GLU A 247 -2.38 -12.85 7.86
CA GLU A 247 -1.53 -13.08 9.04
C GLU A 247 -2.19 -12.54 10.32
N ARG A 248 -2.81 -11.35 10.24
CA ARG A 248 -3.55 -10.73 11.35
C ARG A 248 -4.96 -11.31 11.52
N SER A 249 -5.45 -12.08 10.56
CA SER A 249 -6.75 -12.75 10.66
C SER A 249 -6.70 -13.84 11.74
N LYS A 250 -7.62 -13.77 12.70
CA LYS A 250 -7.78 -14.81 13.72
C LYS A 250 -8.43 -16.09 13.16
N PHE A 251 -9.07 -16.00 12.00
CA PHE A 251 -9.98 -17.03 11.49
C PHE A 251 -9.51 -17.66 10.17
N CYS A 252 -8.76 -16.94 9.34
CA CYS A 252 -8.39 -17.38 7.99
C CYS A 252 -6.90 -17.17 7.71
N LYS A 253 -6.04 -18.01 8.30
CA LYS A 253 -4.57 -17.92 8.13
C LYS A 253 -4.06 -18.61 6.85
N ASP A 254 -4.76 -19.64 6.38
CA ASP A 254 -4.30 -20.52 5.28
C ASP A 254 -5.26 -20.49 4.06
N MET A 255 -5.96 -19.38 3.84
CA MET A 255 -6.95 -19.30 2.76
C MET A 255 -6.28 -19.04 1.41
N THR A 256 -6.64 -19.84 0.40
CA THR A 256 -6.15 -19.66 -0.98
C THR A 256 -6.76 -18.40 -1.59
N VAL A 257 -5.92 -17.38 -1.80
CA VAL A 257 -6.34 -16.16 -2.50
C VAL A 257 -6.22 -16.36 -4.00
N LYS A 258 -7.31 -16.06 -4.72
CA LYS A 258 -7.37 -16.12 -6.18
C LYS A 258 -7.51 -14.70 -6.72
N TYR A 259 -6.55 -14.30 -7.54
CA TYR A 259 -6.57 -13.02 -8.24
C TYR A 259 -7.40 -13.11 -9.51
N ASP A 260 -8.29 -12.15 -9.71
CA ASP A 260 -9.09 -12.04 -10.93
C ASP A 260 -8.94 -10.64 -11.54
N SER A 261 -8.45 -10.60 -12.79
CA SER A 261 -8.19 -9.34 -13.51
C SER A 261 -9.47 -8.53 -13.79
N ARG A 262 -10.65 -9.15 -13.63
CA ARG A 262 -11.95 -8.51 -13.79
C ARG A 262 -12.35 -7.68 -12.58
N LEU A 263 -11.69 -7.81 -11.43
CA LEU A 263 -12.00 -7.05 -10.21
C LEU A 263 -11.21 -5.73 -10.05
N ARG A 264 -10.44 -5.33 -11.07
CA ARG A 264 -9.65 -4.09 -11.06
C ARG A 264 -10.50 -2.81 -11.10
N GLU A 265 -9.89 -1.68 -10.73
CA GLU A 265 -10.47 -0.34 -10.89
C GLU A 265 -10.86 -0.02 -12.34
N ARG A 266 -11.81 0.93 -12.49
CA ARG A 266 -12.18 1.50 -13.79
C ARG A 266 -10.98 2.24 -14.38
N LYS A 267 -10.69 1.99 -15.65
CA LYS A 267 -9.67 2.75 -16.38
C LYS A 267 -10.17 4.15 -16.75
N TYR A 268 -9.31 5.15 -16.59
CA TYR A 268 -9.58 6.55 -16.94
C TYR A 268 -8.71 7.07 -18.10
N GLY A 269 -7.97 6.19 -18.79
CA GLY A 269 -7.23 6.55 -20.01
C GLY A 269 -6.29 7.74 -19.80
N VAL A 270 -6.41 8.77 -20.64
CA VAL A 270 -5.49 9.94 -20.66
C VAL A 270 -5.46 10.78 -19.37
N VAL A 271 -6.34 10.52 -18.39
CA VAL A 271 -6.35 11.19 -17.08
C VAL A 271 -6.01 10.28 -15.91
N GLU A 272 -5.56 9.05 -16.16
CA GLU A 272 -4.97 8.20 -15.11
C GLU A 272 -3.74 8.88 -14.49
N GLY A 273 -3.64 8.81 -13.15
CA GLY A 273 -2.57 9.45 -12.39
C GLY A 273 -2.66 10.99 -12.29
N LYS A 274 -3.65 11.63 -12.92
CA LYS A 274 -3.84 13.09 -12.87
C LYS A 274 -4.81 13.53 -11.78
N ALA A 275 -4.83 14.83 -11.49
CA ALA A 275 -5.73 15.37 -10.47
C ALA A 275 -7.21 15.27 -10.89
N LEU A 276 -8.12 15.02 -9.93
CA LEU A 276 -9.57 14.94 -10.17
C LEU A 276 -10.15 16.20 -10.84
N SER A 277 -9.52 17.36 -10.63
CA SER A 277 -9.90 18.61 -11.29
C SER A 277 -9.77 18.55 -12.81
N GLU A 278 -8.80 17.81 -13.34
CA GLU A 278 -8.59 17.65 -14.78
C GLU A 278 -9.69 16.81 -15.42
N LEU A 279 -10.07 15.68 -14.79
CA LEU A 279 -11.21 14.87 -15.22
C LEU A 279 -12.49 15.71 -15.24
N ARG A 280 -12.74 16.51 -14.19
CA ARG A 280 -13.90 17.41 -14.13
C ARG A 280 -13.86 18.49 -15.21
N ALA A 281 -12.69 19.04 -15.51
CA ALA A 281 -12.52 20.03 -16.56
C ALA A 281 -12.80 19.44 -17.95
N MET A 282 -12.33 18.22 -18.23
CA MET A 282 -12.62 17.51 -19.47
C MET A 282 -14.10 17.16 -19.61
N ALA A 283 -14.71 16.65 -18.54
CA ALA A 283 -16.15 16.37 -18.52
C ALA A 283 -16.96 17.64 -18.86
N LYS A 284 -16.62 18.77 -18.22
CA LYS A 284 -17.24 20.07 -18.50
C LYS A 284 -17.03 20.52 -19.96
N ALA A 285 -15.84 20.32 -20.52
CA ALA A 285 -15.56 20.64 -21.91
C ALA A 285 -16.38 19.78 -22.89
N ALA A 286 -16.62 18.52 -22.55
CA ALA A 286 -17.47 17.59 -23.29
C ALA A 286 -18.98 17.78 -23.02
N ARG A 287 -19.35 18.70 -22.11
CA ARG A 287 -20.74 18.90 -21.62
C ARG A 287 -21.35 17.65 -20.98
N GLU A 288 -20.51 16.83 -20.37
CA GLU A 288 -20.90 15.66 -19.59
C GLU A 288 -20.56 15.86 -18.11
N GLU A 289 -21.20 15.09 -17.24
CA GLU A 289 -20.94 15.12 -15.81
C GLU A 289 -20.17 13.88 -15.34
N CYS A 290 -19.33 14.06 -14.31
CA CYS A 290 -18.75 12.93 -13.60
C CYS A 290 -19.83 12.29 -12.71
N PRO A 291 -19.94 10.95 -12.64
CA PRO A 291 -18.97 9.95 -13.12
C PRO A 291 -19.25 9.39 -14.53
N VAL A 292 -20.25 9.90 -15.25
CA VAL A 292 -20.70 9.35 -16.54
C VAL A 292 -19.64 9.57 -17.63
N PHE A 293 -18.98 10.73 -17.60
CA PHE A 293 -17.93 11.06 -18.56
C PHE A 293 -16.86 9.98 -18.68
N THR A 294 -16.55 9.61 -19.92
CA THR A 294 -15.48 8.66 -20.23
C THR A 294 -14.37 9.40 -21.00
N PRO A 295 -13.22 9.63 -20.37
CA PRO A 295 -12.08 10.24 -21.06
C PRO A 295 -11.55 9.33 -22.18
N PRO A 296 -10.87 9.89 -23.21
CA PRO A 296 -10.25 9.10 -24.27
C PRO A 296 -9.34 7.98 -23.72
N GLY A 297 -9.51 6.76 -24.22
CA GLY A 297 -8.81 5.57 -23.74
C GLY A 297 -9.30 5.03 -22.38
N GLY A 298 -10.30 5.66 -21.77
CA GLY A 298 -10.95 5.19 -20.55
C GLY A 298 -12.01 4.11 -20.80
N GLU A 299 -12.38 3.42 -19.74
CA GLU A 299 -13.43 2.39 -19.74
C GLU A 299 -14.80 3.04 -19.47
N THR A 300 -15.83 2.69 -20.24
CA THR A 300 -17.20 3.18 -20.02
C THR A 300 -17.84 2.49 -18.81
N LEU A 301 -18.87 3.10 -18.22
CA LEU A 301 -19.61 2.46 -17.12
C LEU A 301 -20.27 1.14 -17.54
N ASP A 302 -20.72 1.03 -18.78
CA ASP A 302 -21.28 -0.21 -19.32
C ASP A 302 -20.21 -1.30 -19.48
N GLN A 303 -19.01 -0.94 -19.92
CA GLN A 303 -17.88 -1.89 -19.98
C GLN A 303 -17.51 -2.38 -18.57
N VAL A 304 -17.49 -1.50 -17.58
CA VAL A 304 -17.28 -1.87 -16.17
C VAL A 304 -18.38 -2.82 -15.69
N LYS A 305 -19.66 -2.52 -16.00
CA LYS A 305 -20.81 -3.36 -15.65
C LYS A 305 -20.70 -4.75 -16.27
N MET A 306 -20.45 -4.84 -17.59
CA MET A 306 -20.29 -6.11 -18.30
C MET A 306 -19.17 -6.97 -17.72
N ARG A 307 -18.07 -6.35 -17.30
CA ARG A 307 -16.96 -7.04 -16.63
C ARG A 307 -17.33 -7.56 -15.25
N GLY A 308 -18.16 -6.82 -14.50
CA GLY A 308 -18.76 -7.29 -13.25
C GLY A 308 -19.69 -8.48 -13.45
N ILE A 309 -20.52 -8.44 -14.48
CA ILE A 309 -21.42 -9.54 -14.85
C ILE A 309 -20.62 -10.80 -15.19
N ASP A 310 -19.61 -10.67 -16.06
CA ASP A 310 -18.76 -11.80 -16.47
C ASP A 310 -18.03 -12.43 -15.26
N PHE A 311 -17.53 -11.61 -14.32
CA PHE A 311 -16.95 -12.12 -13.08
C PHE A 311 -17.99 -12.86 -12.22
N PHE A 312 -19.18 -12.29 -12.05
CA PHE A 312 -20.23 -12.88 -11.24
C PHE A 312 -20.72 -14.21 -11.81
N GLU A 313 -20.96 -14.28 -13.12
CA GLU A 313 -21.38 -15.50 -13.80
C GLU A 313 -20.31 -16.60 -13.70
N PHE A 314 -19.04 -16.25 -13.89
CA PHE A 314 -17.92 -17.15 -13.65
C PHE A 314 -17.89 -17.67 -12.21
N LEU A 315 -18.08 -16.79 -11.21
CA LEU A 315 -18.08 -17.17 -9.80
C LEU A 315 -19.23 -18.15 -9.50
N CYS A 316 -20.42 -17.89 -10.03
CA CYS A 316 -21.57 -18.76 -9.90
C CYS A 316 -21.30 -20.16 -10.49
N GLN A 317 -20.75 -20.22 -11.70
CA GLN A 317 -20.38 -21.49 -12.35
C GLN A 317 -19.32 -22.26 -11.56
N LEU A 318 -18.33 -21.56 -10.99
CA LEU A 318 -17.30 -22.18 -10.17
C LEU A 318 -17.89 -22.82 -8.91
N ILE A 319 -18.79 -22.12 -8.21
CA ILE A 319 -19.46 -22.62 -7.01
C ILE A 319 -20.33 -23.83 -7.33
N LEU A 320 -21.14 -23.76 -8.39
CA LEU A 320 -22.00 -24.88 -8.82
C LEU A 320 -21.17 -26.12 -9.15
N LYS A 321 -20.07 -25.95 -9.90
CA LYS A 321 -19.16 -27.05 -10.23
C LYS A 321 -18.51 -27.68 -8.99
N GLU A 322 -18.14 -26.88 -7.98
CA GLU A 322 -17.60 -27.40 -6.72
C GLU A 322 -18.67 -28.07 -5.84
N ALA A 323 -19.93 -27.58 -5.89
CA ALA A 323 -21.05 -28.16 -5.18
C ALA A 323 -21.45 -29.53 -5.75
N ASP A 324 -21.57 -29.65 -7.08
CA ASP A 324 -21.87 -30.90 -7.78
C ASP A 324 -20.80 -31.98 -7.49
N GLN A 325 -19.53 -31.57 -7.37
CA GLN A 325 -18.44 -32.46 -6.98
C GLN A 325 -18.53 -32.90 -5.52
N LYS A 326 -19.03 -32.05 -4.61
CA LYS A 326 -19.22 -32.41 -3.19
C LYS A 326 -20.42 -33.32 -2.98
N GLU A 327 -21.52 -33.14 -3.71
CA GLU A 327 -22.69 -34.03 -3.62
C GLU A 327 -22.36 -35.47 -4.06
N GLN A 328 -21.42 -35.66 -4.99
CA GLN A 328 -20.89 -36.98 -5.33
C GLN A 328 -20.03 -37.62 -4.24
N PHE A 329 -19.54 -36.84 -3.26
CA PHE A 329 -18.60 -37.29 -2.22
C PHE A 329 -19.18 -37.38 -0.80
N SER A 330 -20.40 -36.87 -0.52
CA SER A 330 -20.94 -36.86 0.85
C SER A 330 -22.44 -37.16 0.96
N GLN A 331 -22.78 -38.39 1.34
CA GLN A 331 -23.92 -38.67 2.21
C GLN A 331 -23.48 -38.43 3.66
N GLY A 332 -23.70 -37.23 4.19
CA GLY A 332 -23.41 -36.87 5.58
C GLY A 332 -24.19 -35.64 6.01
N SER A 333 -24.73 -35.64 7.23
CA SER A 333 -25.74 -34.67 7.71
C SER A 333 -25.28 -33.20 7.65
N PRO A 334 -26.21 -32.23 7.51
CA PRO A 334 -25.87 -30.81 7.46
C PRO A 334 -25.30 -30.33 8.81
N SER A 335 -24.17 -29.64 8.77
CA SER A 335 -23.57 -29.02 9.96
C SER A 335 -24.23 -27.66 10.26
N ASN A 336 -24.99 -27.58 11.37
CA ASN A 336 -25.67 -26.37 11.88
C ASN A 336 -24.73 -25.28 12.44
N CYS A 337 -23.54 -25.08 11.89
CA CYS A 337 -22.48 -24.35 12.59
C CYS A 337 -22.26 -22.88 12.16
N LEU A 338 -22.92 -22.38 11.10
CA LEU A 338 -22.54 -21.10 10.47
C LEU A 338 -23.61 -20.00 10.49
N GLU A 339 -24.91 -20.33 10.56
CA GLU A 339 -25.97 -19.33 10.76
C GLU A 339 -25.80 -18.60 12.10
N THR A 340 -25.34 -19.33 13.13
CA THR A 340 -25.08 -18.78 14.46
C THR A 340 -23.89 -17.82 14.47
N SER A 341 -22.85 -18.08 13.65
CA SER A 341 -21.66 -17.23 13.57
C SER A 341 -21.86 -15.97 12.71
N LEU A 342 -22.68 -16.02 11.65
CA LEU A 342 -22.99 -14.83 10.86
C LEU A 342 -23.90 -13.85 11.63
N ALA A 343 -24.78 -14.36 12.49
CA ALA A 343 -25.60 -13.54 13.40
C ALA A 343 -24.79 -12.88 14.54
N GLU A 344 -23.64 -13.46 14.92
CA GLU A 344 -22.70 -12.87 15.88
C GLU A 344 -21.79 -11.80 15.25
N ILE A 345 -21.43 -11.93 13.97
CA ILE A 345 -20.54 -11.00 13.26
C ILE A 345 -21.29 -9.77 12.72
N PHE A 346 -22.53 -9.95 12.28
CA PHE A 346 -23.41 -8.87 11.86
C PHE A 346 -24.56 -8.78 12.87
N PRO A 347 -24.49 -7.89 13.88
CA PRO A 347 -25.61 -7.66 14.77
C PRO A 347 -26.70 -6.97 13.94
N LEU A 348 -27.53 -7.75 13.24
CA LEU A 348 -28.85 -7.32 12.81
C LEU A 348 -29.51 -6.80 14.08
N GLY A 349 -29.62 -5.47 14.18
CA GLY A 349 -30.10 -4.79 15.37
C GLY A 349 -31.36 -5.45 15.92
N LYS A 350 -31.50 -5.43 17.25
CA LYS A 350 -32.55 -6.08 18.06
C LYS A 350 -34.03 -5.80 17.69
N ASN A 351 -34.32 -5.26 16.51
CA ASN A 351 -35.66 -4.92 16.05
C ASN A 351 -36.17 -5.74 14.84
N HIS A 352 -35.47 -6.76 14.38
CA HIS A 352 -36.00 -7.70 13.37
C HIS A 352 -36.37 -9.07 13.95
N SER A 353 -37.19 -9.07 15.00
CA SER A 353 -38.09 -10.19 15.26
C SER A 353 -39.40 -9.94 14.48
N SER A 354 -39.39 -10.12 13.16
CA SER A 354 -40.63 -10.16 12.40
C SER A 354 -40.52 -11.07 11.19
N LYS A 355 -40.98 -12.30 11.38
CA LYS A 355 -41.49 -13.26 10.39
C LYS A 355 -40.65 -13.42 9.12
N VAL A 356 -39.57 -14.19 9.24
CA VAL A 356 -39.26 -15.17 8.18
C VAL A 356 -40.06 -16.42 8.56
N ASN A 357 -41.02 -16.80 7.73
CA ASN A 357 -41.85 -17.98 7.97
C ASN A 357 -40.96 -19.20 8.20
N SER A 358 -41.11 -19.81 9.37
CA SER A 358 -40.42 -21.02 9.81
C SER A 358 -41.00 -22.28 9.17
N ASP A 359 -41.33 -22.23 7.87
CA ASP A 359 -42.03 -23.32 7.17
C ASP A 359 -41.59 -23.44 5.71
N SER A 360 -40.28 -23.57 5.49
CA SER A 360 -39.71 -24.34 4.39
C SER A 360 -38.28 -24.69 4.76
N GLY A 361 -37.94 -25.98 4.84
CA GLY A 361 -36.56 -26.41 5.07
C GLY A 361 -35.64 -25.74 4.04
N ILE A 362 -34.68 -24.93 4.51
CA ILE A 362 -33.76 -24.22 3.64
C ILE A 362 -32.69 -25.22 3.16
N PRO A 363 -32.43 -25.33 1.84
CA PRO A 363 -31.38 -26.21 1.31
C PRO A 363 -29.99 -25.74 1.78
N GLY A 364 -29.06 -26.69 1.92
CA GLY A 364 -27.72 -26.45 2.49
C GLY A 364 -26.92 -25.34 1.78
N LEU A 365 -26.20 -24.54 2.56
CA LEU A 365 -25.31 -23.49 2.06
C LEU A 365 -24.15 -24.09 1.25
N ALA A 366 -24.10 -23.79 -0.05
CA ALA A 366 -23.05 -24.33 -0.94
C ALA A 366 -21.67 -23.67 -0.74
N ALA A 367 -21.64 -22.34 -0.52
CA ALA A 367 -20.39 -21.58 -0.35
C ALA A 367 -20.60 -20.26 0.40
N SER A 368 -19.54 -19.75 1.04
CA SER A 368 -19.43 -18.37 1.53
C SER A 368 -18.25 -17.70 0.85
N VAL A 369 -18.49 -16.59 0.15
CA VAL A 369 -17.46 -15.90 -0.65
C VAL A 369 -17.33 -14.46 -0.18
N LEU A 370 -16.11 -14.05 0.17
CA LEU A 370 -15.76 -12.65 0.40
C LEU A 370 -15.11 -12.09 -0.86
N VAL A 371 -15.74 -11.08 -1.47
CA VAL A 371 -15.19 -10.37 -2.63
C VAL A 371 -14.74 -8.98 -2.18
N VAL A 372 -13.49 -8.63 -2.49
CA VAL A 372 -12.91 -7.31 -2.17
C VAL A 372 -12.56 -6.59 -3.46
N SER A 373 -13.09 -5.38 -3.63
CA SER A 373 -12.79 -4.48 -4.76
C SER A 373 -13.14 -3.04 -4.37
N HIS A 374 -12.94 -2.11 -5.30
CA HIS A 374 -13.13 -0.68 -5.11
C HIS A 374 -14.63 -0.31 -5.11
N GLY A 375 -15.02 0.63 -4.26
CA GLY A 375 -16.43 1.00 -4.05
C GLY A 375 -17.13 1.46 -5.34
N ALA A 376 -16.42 2.15 -6.24
CA ALA A 376 -16.98 2.59 -7.51
C ALA A 376 -17.28 1.42 -8.47
N TYR A 377 -16.44 0.38 -8.47
CA TYR A 377 -16.65 -0.84 -9.23
C TYR A 377 -17.80 -1.66 -8.64
N MET A 378 -17.78 -1.87 -7.32
CA MET A 378 -18.84 -2.61 -6.61
C MET A 378 -20.21 -1.99 -6.82
N ARG A 379 -20.31 -0.66 -6.83
CA ARG A 379 -21.56 0.05 -7.17
C ARG A 379 -22.09 -0.34 -8.55
N SER A 380 -21.23 -0.43 -9.56
CA SER A 380 -21.64 -0.85 -10.92
C SER A 380 -22.11 -2.31 -10.95
N LEU A 381 -21.53 -3.19 -10.13
CA LEU A 381 -21.99 -4.57 -9.99
C LEU A 381 -23.33 -4.66 -9.23
N PHE A 382 -23.51 -3.88 -8.17
CA PHE A 382 -24.78 -3.85 -7.43
C PHE A 382 -25.92 -3.32 -8.28
N ASP A 383 -25.66 -2.38 -9.20
CA ASP A 383 -26.63 -1.96 -10.20
C ASP A 383 -27.17 -3.15 -11.01
N TYR A 384 -26.31 -4.07 -11.44
CA TYR A 384 -26.73 -5.30 -12.13
C TYR A 384 -27.61 -6.18 -11.23
N PHE A 385 -27.26 -6.37 -9.96
CA PHE A 385 -28.10 -7.16 -9.04
C PHE A 385 -29.50 -6.56 -8.90
N LEU A 386 -29.59 -5.23 -8.80
CA LEU A 386 -30.86 -4.54 -8.56
C LEU A 386 -31.72 -4.44 -9.82
N THR A 387 -31.11 -4.12 -10.95
CA THR A 387 -31.84 -3.82 -12.19
C THR A 387 -32.09 -5.07 -13.02
N ASP A 388 -31.05 -5.86 -13.28
CA ASP A 388 -31.10 -7.01 -14.16
C ASP A 388 -31.55 -8.29 -13.44
N LEU A 389 -31.07 -8.52 -12.22
CA LEU A 389 -31.45 -9.69 -11.40
C LEU A 389 -32.64 -9.43 -10.47
N LYS A 390 -33.20 -8.21 -10.48
CA LYS A 390 -34.37 -7.80 -9.68
C LYS A 390 -34.22 -8.17 -8.19
N CYS A 391 -33.05 -7.87 -7.63
CA CYS A 391 -32.71 -8.18 -6.25
C CYS A 391 -33.76 -7.68 -5.26
N SER A 392 -34.14 -8.54 -4.31
CA SER A 392 -35.07 -8.18 -3.24
C SER A 392 -34.37 -7.34 -2.17
N LEU A 393 -35.05 -6.27 -1.72
CA LEU A 393 -34.49 -5.28 -0.80
C LEU A 393 -35.16 -5.33 0.58
N PRO A 394 -34.39 -5.13 1.68
CA PRO A 394 -34.95 -4.89 3.00
C PRO A 394 -35.80 -3.63 3.03
N ALA A 395 -36.90 -3.65 3.79
CA ALA A 395 -37.84 -2.53 3.89
C ALA A 395 -37.22 -1.22 4.43
N THR A 396 -36.06 -1.32 5.08
CA THR A 396 -35.33 -0.20 5.70
C THR A 396 -34.36 0.51 4.77
N LEU A 397 -34.05 -0.05 3.60
CA LEU A 397 -33.06 0.50 2.68
C LEU A 397 -33.71 1.31 1.55
N SER A 398 -33.22 2.54 1.35
CA SER A 398 -33.65 3.40 0.27
C SER A 398 -32.90 3.11 -1.03
N ARG A 399 -33.58 3.28 -2.17
CA ARG A 399 -32.96 3.13 -3.50
C ARG A 399 -31.78 4.08 -3.75
N SER A 400 -31.73 5.22 -3.05
CA SER A 400 -30.63 6.19 -3.09
C SER A 400 -29.34 5.70 -2.42
N GLU A 401 -29.44 4.96 -1.31
CA GLU A 401 -28.28 4.41 -0.61
C GLU A 401 -27.57 3.33 -1.46
N LEU A 402 -28.33 2.63 -2.31
CA LEU A 402 -27.83 1.61 -3.22
C LEU A 402 -27.02 2.17 -4.40
N MET A 403 -27.30 3.41 -4.81
CA MET A 403 -26.56 4.11 -5.87
C MET A 403 -25.36 4.91 -5.34
N SER A 404 -25.18 4.94 -4.03
CA SER A 404 -24.02 5.58 -3.42
C SER A 404 -22.76 4.74 -3.63
N VAL A 405 -21.60 5.41 -3.67
CA VAL A 405 -20.33 4.69 -3.66
C VAL A 405 -20.16 4.09 -2.27
N THR A 406 -19.88 2.78 -2.20
CA THR A 406 -19.59 2.10 -0.94
C THR A 406 -18.46 2.83 -0.23
N PRO A 407 -18.64 3.21 1.05
CA PRO A 407 -17.60 3.89 1.78
C PRO A 407 -16.39 2.96 1.95
N ASN A 408 -15.21 3.53 2.19
CA ASN A 408 -14.01 2.72 2.44
C ASN A 408 -14.30 1.73 3.58
N THR A 409 -13.87 0.48 3.37
CA THR A 409 -14.10 -0.67 4.25
C THR A 409 -15.57 -0.99 4.55
N GLY A 410 -16.53 -0.40 3.85
CA GLY A 410 -17.95 -0.75 3.98
C GLY A 410 -18.23 -2.17 3.49
N MET A 411 -19.06 -2.92 4.22
CA MET A 411 -19.43 -4.29 3.86
C MET A 411 -20.89 -4.35 3.38
N SER A 412 -21.12 -5.02 2.25
CA SER A 412 -22.46 -5.33 1.75
C SER A 412 -22.62 -6.85 1.65
N LEU A 413 -23.78 -7.36 2.07
CA LEU A 413 -24.07 -8.79 2.12
C LEU A 413 -25.25 -9.13 1.24
N PHE A 414 -25.07 -10.13 0.38
CA PHE A 414 -26.08 -10.66 -0.52
C PHE A 414 -26.18 -12.17 -0.36
N ILE A 415 -27.40 -12.69 -0.41
CA ILE A 415 -27.70 -14.12 -0.53
C ILE A 415 -28.06 -14.39 -1.99
N ILE A 416 -27.44 -15.40 -2.59
CA ILE A 416 -27.64 -15.79 -3.98
C ILE A 416 -28.18 -17.21 -3.98
N ASN A 417 -29.39 -17.41 -4.52
CA ASN A 417 -30.00 -18.73 -4.63
C ASN A 417 -30.11 -19.17 -6.08
N PHE A 418 -29.85 -20.46 -6.32
CA PHE A 418 -30.02 -21.12 -7.60
C PHE A 418 -31.22 -22.07 -7.52
N GLU A 419 -32.08 -22.05 -8.53
CA GLU A 419 -33.14 -23.06 -8.67
C GLU A 419 -32.59 -24.27 -9.41
N GLU A 420 -32.85 -25.46 -8.88
CA GLU A 420 -32.40 -26.73 -9.47
C GLU A 420 -33.12 -27.01 -10.80
N GLY A 421 -32.35 -27.34 -11.85
CA GLY A 421 -32.87 -28.03 -13.04
C GLY A 421 -33.24 -27.19 -14.27
N ARG A 422 -32.94 -25.88 -14.34
CA ARG A 422 -33.02 -25.09 -15.60
C ARG A 422 -31.95 -23.98 -15.61
N GLU A 423 -31.57 -23.51 -16.81
CA GLU A 423 -30.75 -22.29 -17.04
C GLU A 423 -31.47 -21.01 -16.56
N VAL A 424 -31.84 -20.95 -15.28
CA VAL A 424 -32.52 -19.80 -14.69
C VAL A 424 -31.46 -18.93 -14.02
N LYS A 425 -31.51 -17.63 -14.32
CA LYS A 425 -30.65 -16.63 -13.66
C LYS A 425 -30.82 -16.73 -12.14
N PRO A 426 -29.73 -16.59 -11.36
CA PRO A 426 -29.82 -16.70 -9.90
C PRO A 426 -30.74 -15.62 -9.33
N THR A 427 -31.42 -15.96 -8.24
CA THR A 427 -32.17 -14.98 -7.46
C THR A 427 -31.24 -14.37 -6.42
N VAL A 428 -31.29 -13.04 -6.28
CA VAL A 428 -30.41 -12.30 -5.36
C VAL A 428 -31.27 -11.60 -4.32
N GLN A 429 -30.85 -11.71 -3.06
CA GLN A 429 -31.44 -11.02 -1.93
C GLN A 429 -30.37 -10.18 -1.24
N CYS A 430 -30.63 -8.88 -1.09
CA CYS A 430 -29.77 -8.00 -0.32
C CYS A 430 -30.13 -8.11 1.16
N ILE A 431 -29.13 -8.31 2.02
CA ILE A 431 -29.33 -8.35 3.48
C ILE A 431 -28.96 -7.00 4.08
N CYS A 432 -27.82 -6.45 3.67
CA CYS A 432 -27.35 -5.15 4.13
C CYS A 432 -26.44 -4.50 3.10
N MET A 433 -26.36 -3.17 3.14
CA MET A 433 -25.49 -2.37 2.28
C MET A 433 -24.61 -1.46 3.12
N ASN A 434 -23.34 -1.33 2.73
CA ASN A 434 -22.42 -0.32 3.25
C ASN A 434 -22.29 -0.32 4.79
N LEU A 435 -22.37 -1.49 5.44
CA LEU A 435 -22.21 -1.60 6.90
C LEU A 435 -20.80 -1.19 7.31
N GLN A 436 -20.74 -0.35 8.35
CA GLN A 436 -19.49 0.14 8.95
C GLN A 436 -19.37 -0.23 10.42
N ASP A 437 -20.32 -0.99 10.97
CA ASP A 437 -20.37 -1.25 12.42
C ASP A 437 -19.14 -1.99 12.95
N HIS A 438 -18.49 -2.79 12.11
CA HIS A 438 -17.21 -3.46 12.43
C HIS A 438 -16.04 -2.47 12.62
N LEU A 439 -16.19 -1.21 12.21
CA LEU A 439 -15.21 -0.15 12.44
C LEU A 439 -15.42 0.54 13.80
N ASN A 440 -16.60 0.39 14.41
CA ASN A 440 -16.90 0.97 15.70
C ASN A 440 -16.05 0.26 16.78
N GLY A 441 -15.16 1.00 17.44
CA GLY A 441 -14.23 0.48 18.45
C GLY A 441 -12.76 0.42 18.01
N LEU A 442 -12.46 0.48 16.70
CA LEU A 442 -11.08 0.62 16.21
C LEU A 442 -10.47 2.01 16.51
N THR A 443 -11.31 2.99 16.88
CA THR A 443 -10.90 4.32 17.32
C THR A 443 -10.50 4.40 18.81
N GLU A 444 -10.68 3.31 19.58
CA GLU A 444 -10.45 3.27 21.03
C GLU A 444 -9.13 2.61 21.45
N THR A 445 -8.45 1.87 20.57
CA THR A 445 -7.06 1.48 20.79
C THR A 445 -6.14 2.62 20.38
N ARG A 446 -6.10 3.66 21.22
CA ARG A 446 -5.25 4.86 21.12
C ARG A 446 -3.92 4.69 21.83
#